data_AF-A0A954F0F2-F1
#
_entry.id   AF-A0A954F0F2-F1
#
_cell.length_a   1.000
_cell.length_b   1.000
_cell.length_c   1.000
_cell.angle_alpha   90.00
_cell.angle_beta   90.00
_cell.angle_gamma   90.00
#
_symmetry.space_group_name_H-M   'P 1'
#
loop_
_entity.id
_entity.type
_entity.pdbx_description
1 polymer ?
#
loop_
_entity_poly.entity_id
_entity_poly.type
_entity_poly.pdbx_seq_one_letter_code
_entity_poly.pdbx_strand_id
1 'polypeptide(L)'
;ETECIAEILDPESGEPVEPGGMGELIITNLGRWSQPVIRYRTGDLVRASTKPCPSGTELLRLDGGILGRADDMVTIRGNNFFPSSMDAIMREFDEIIEYRMTLVTQKAMPHLKLEIEPRPEIASDDAKQDLLARVNRQIKDRLQFQAEVHLVPTESLPRFELKGRRFVRER
;
A
#
# COMPACT_ATOMS: atom_id res chain seq x y z
N GLU A 1 21.27 1.71 -14.05
CA GLU A 1 20.94 1.66 -15.48
C GLU A 1 20.09 2.89 -15.79
N THR A 2 20.61 3.85 -16.55
CA THR A 2 19.84 5.04 -16.99
C THR A 2 19.25 4.86 -18.39
N GLU A 3 19.71 3.83 -19.10
CA GLU A 3 19.25 3.47 -20.44
C GLU A 3 18.04 2.54 -20.32
N CYS A 4 16.84 3.11 -20.24
CA CYS A 4 15.61 2.35 -20.26
C CYS A 4 14.46 3.18 -20.83
N ILE A 5 13.45 2.49 -21.35
CA ILE A 5 12.15 3.07 -21.65
C ILE A 5 11.23 2.69 -20.50
N ALA A 6 10.67 3.71 -19.84
CA ALA A 6 9.68 3.55 -18.79
C ALA A 6 8.31 3.99 -19.30
N GLU A 7 7.32 3.10 -19.22
CA GLU A 7 5.92 3.39 -19.52
C GLU A 7 5.10 3.23 -18.23
N ILE A 8 4.00 3.98 -18.11
CA ILE A 8 3.03 3.80 -17.02
C ILE A 8 1.69 3.48 -17.65
N LEU A 9 1.26 2.24 -17.48
CA LEU A 9 0.06 1.71 -18.11
C LEU A 9 -0.99 1.36 -17.07
N ASP A 10 -2.26 1.51 -17.43
CA ASP A 10 -3.34 0.96 -16.63
C ASP A 10 -3.20 -0.58 -16.60
N PRO A 11 -3.19 -1.22 -15.42
CA PRO A 11 -2.85 -2.64 -15.29
C PRO A 11 -3.89 -3.58 -15.89
N GLU A 12 -5.14 -3.12 -16.07
CA GLU A 12 -6.27 -3.90 -16.58
C GLU A 12 -6.39 -3.78 -18.10
N SER A 13 -6.42 -2.56 -18.61
CA SER A 13 -6.53 -2.27 -20.05
C SER A 13 -5.21 -2.40 -20.81
N GLY A 14 -4.08 -2.15 -20.15
CA GLY A 14 -2.77 -2.10 -20.78
C GLY A 14 -2.50 -0.81 -21.57
N GLU A 15 -3.39 0.18 -21.48
CA GLU A 15 -3.27 1.47 -22.16
C GLU A 15 -2.50 2.50 -21.31
N PRO A 16 -1.83 3.49 -21.91
CA PRO A 16 -1.17 4.56 -21.16
C PRO A 16 -2.14 5.31 -20.25
N VAL A 17 -1.72 5.60 -19.03
CA VAL A 17 -2.50 6.46 -18.12
C VAL A 17 -2.34 7.93 -18.51
N GLU A 18 -3.35 8.73 -18.18
CA GLU A 18 -3.29 10.19 -18.32
C GLU A 18 -2.11 10.79 -17.53
N PRO A 19 -1.56 11.95 -17.93
CA PRO A 19 -0.47 12.61 -17.21
C PRO A 19 -0.77 12.81 -15.72
N GLY A 20 0.11 12.29 -14.85
CA GLY A 20 -0.09 12.31 -13.39
C GLY A 20 -1.06 11.23 -12.86
N GLY A 21 -1.59 10.38 -13.74
CA GLY A 21 -2.35 9.18 -13.42
C GLY A 21 -1.50 8.13 -12.70
N MET A 22 -2.18 7.24 -12.00
CA MET A 22 -1.55 6.09 -11.34
C MET A 22 -1.69 4.86 -12.25
N GLY A 23 -0.60 4.13 -12.46
CA GLY A 23 -0.58 2.91 -13.26
C GLY A 23 0.61 2.02 -12.92
N GLU A 24 0.71 0.88 -13.59
CA GLU A 24 1.81 -0.08 -13.47
C GLU A 24 3.05 0.43 -14.22
N LEU A 25 4.21 0.38 -13.57
CA LEU A 25 5.49 0.69 -14.19
C LEU A 25 5.91 -0.45 -15.11
N ILE A 26 6.09 -0.14 -16.38
CA ILE A 26 6.59 -1.06 -17.40
C ILE A 26 7.99 -0.62 -17.81
N ILE A 27 8.96 -1.55 -17.80
CA ILE A 27 10.35 -1.24 -18.11
C ILE A 27 10.83 -2.04 -19.31
N THR A 28 11.49 -1.35 -20.25
CA THR A 28 12.36 -1.96 -21.26
C THR A 28 13.77 -1.48 -21.01
N ASN A 29 14.70 -2.37 -20.67
CA ASN A 29 16.09 -1.99 -20.50
C ASN A 29 16.79 -1.87 -21.86
N LEU A 30 17.60 -0.83 -22.01
CA LEU A 30 18.45 -0.62 -23.17
C LEU A 30 19.91 -0.84 -22.73
N GLY A 31 20.78 -1.21 -23.67
CA GLY A 31 22.22 -1.39 -23.39
C GLY A 31 22.61 -2.69 -22.66
N ARG A 32 21.66 -3.48 -22.15
CA ARG A 32 21.94 -4.78 -21.53
C ARG A 32 21.98 -5.92 -22.56
N TRP A 33 23.13 -6.57 -22.67
CA TRP A 33 23.36 -7.72 -23.56
C TRP A 33 22.84 -9.04 -22.99
N SER A 34 22.89 -9.18 -21.66
CA SER A 34 22.39 -10.35 -20.95
C SER A 34 21.05 -10.02 -20.29
N GLN A 35 20.09 -10.92 -20.45
CA GLN A 35 18.73 -10.80 -19.93
C GLN A 35 18.07 -9.45 -20.30
N PRO A 36 18.01 -9.08 -21.59
CA PRO A 36 17.18 -7.96 -22.01
C PRO A 36 15.73 -8.29 -21.70
N VAL A 37 15.01 -7.30 -21.20
CA VAL A 37 13.59 -7.40 -20.92
C VAL A 37 12.88 -6.33 -21.74
N ILE A 38 11.83 -6.74 -22.45
CA ILE A 38 11.04 -5.88 -23.32
C ILE A 38 9.64 -5.79 -22.73
N ARG A 39 9.19 -4.57 -22.46
CA ARG A 39 7.92 -4.27 -21.78
C ARG A 39 7.69 -5.15 -20.54
N TYR A 40 8.70 -5.23 -19.69
CA TYR A 40 8.62 -5.99 -18.44
C TYR A 40 7.61 -5.35 -17.50
N ARG A 41 6.57 -6.11 -17.19
CA ARG A 41 5.57 -5.79 -16.17
C ARG A 41 6.19 -5.96 -14.79
N THR A 42 6.56 -4.84 -14.16
CA THR A 42 7.19 -4.87 -12.84
C THR A 42 6.22 -5.32 -11.74
N GLY A 43 4.91 -5.15 -11.97
CA GLY A 43 3.86 -5.27 -10.97
C GLY A 43 3.84 -4.10 -9.98
N ASP A 44 4.68 -3.07 -10.14
CA ASP A 44 4.75 -1.94 -9.22
C ASP A 44 3.85 -0.80 -9.70
N LEU A 45 3.01 -0.27 -8.81
CA LEU A 45 2.15 0.87 -9.08
C LEU A 45 2.85 2.17 -8.72
N VAL A 46 2.82 3.11 -9.65
CA VAL A 46 3.56 4.37 -9.57
C VAL A 46 2.71 5.52 -10.11
N ARG A 47 3.16 6.75 -9.84
CA ARG A 47 2.61 7.97 -10.43
C ARG A 47 3.73 8.80 -11.02
N ALA A 48 3.72 9.03 -12.33
CA ALA A 48 4.66 9.96 -12.95
C ALA A 48 4.40 11.37 -12.46
N SER A 49 5.46 12.07 -12.08
CA SER A 49 5.35 13.49 -11.79
C SER A 49 5.20 14.29 -13.07
N THR A 50 4.25 15.22 -13.06
CA THR A 50 4.06 16.22 -14.13
C THR A 50 4.93 17.46 -13.94
N LYS A 51 5.71 17.51 -12.84
CA LYS A 51 6.54 18.66 -12.49
C LYS A 51 8.03 18.36 -12.73
N PRO A 52 8.81 19.37 -13.17
CA PRO A 52 10.25 19.23 -13.27
C PRO A 52 10.89 18.74 -11.96
N CYS A 53 11.93 17.93 -12.07
CA CYS A 53 12.66 17.46 -10.90
C CYS A 53 13.42 18.64 -10.24
N PRO A 54 13.33 18.86 -8.92
CA PRO A 54 14.07 19.92 -8.24
C PRO A 54 15.59 19.80 -8.38
N SER A 55 16.12 18.60 -8.64
CA SER A 55 17.55 18.38 -8.89
C SER A 55 18.00 18.74 -10.30
N GLY A 56 17.09 19.11 -11.20
CA GLY A 56 17.36 19.39 -12.61
C GLY A 56 17.54 18.15 -13.48
N THR A 57 17.36 16.95 -12.93
CA THR A 57 17.42 15.69 -13.68
C THR A 57 16.21 15.53 -14.60
N GLU A 58 16.44 15.08 -15.84
CA GLU A 58 15.39 14.81 -16.84
C GLU A 58 14.81 13.39 -16.76
N LEU A 59 15.32 12.54 -15.87
CA LEU A 59 14.76 11.22 -15.61
C LEU A 59 13.34 11.31 -15.05
N LEU A 60 12.54 10.30 -15.38
CA LEU A 60 11.18 10.14 -14.87
C LEU A 60 11.18 10.15 -13.34
N ARG A 61 10.49 11.14 -12.75
CA ARG A 61 10.30 11.25 -11.31
C ARG A 61 8.98 10.59 -10.92
N LEU A 62 9.02 9.69 -9.93
CA LEU A 62 7.84 9.02 -9.41
C LEU A 62 7.37 9.70 -8.12
N ASP A 63 6.21 10.35 -8.15
CA ASP A 63 5.64 11.02 -6.98
C ASP A 63 5.18 9.98 -5.96
N GLY A 64 5.77 10.03 -4.76
CA GLY A 64 5.53 9.04 -3.70
C GLY A 64 6.30 7.72 -3.87
N GLY A 65 7.15 7.60 -4.89
CA GLY A 65 7.93 6.39 -5.16
C GLY A 65 7.07 5.22 -5.65
N ILE A 66 7.36 4.01 -5.19
CA ILE A 66 6.52 2.83 -5.43
C ILE A 66 5.35 2.86 -4.44
N LEU A 67 4.15 3.04 -4.98
CA LEU A 67 2.93 3.21 -4.18
C LEU A 67 2.39 1.87 -3.69
N GLY A 68 2.63 0.80 -4.45
CA GLY A 68 2.17 -0.52 -4.11
C GLY A 68 2.41 -1.51 -5.24
N ARG A 69 1.73 -2.64 -5.14
CA ARG A 69 1.81 -3.76 -6.07
C ARG A 69 0.47 -3.91 -6.77
N ALA A 70 0.47 -3.99 -8.10
CA ALA A 70 -0.74 -4.14 -8.92
C ALA A 70 -1.51 -5.42 -8.57
N ASP A 71 -0.79 -6.49 -8.22
CA ASP A 71 -1.33 -7.76 -7.74
C ASP A 71 -1.86 -7.72 -6.29
N ASP A 72 -1.38 -6.78 -5.47
CA ASP A 72 -1.83 -6.61 -4.08
C ASP A 72 -3.03 -5.65 -3.95
N MET A 73 -3.41 -4.93 -5.02
CA MET A 73 -4.57 -4.05 -5.02
C MET A 73 -5.86 -4.82 -4.70
N VAL A 74 -6.67 -4.27 -3.81
CA VAL A 74 -8.01 -4.80 -3.54
C VAL A 74 -9.03 -3.69 -3.54
N THR A 75 -10.19 -3.95 -4.13
CA THR A 75 -11.30 -3.00 -4.15
C THR A 75 -12.22 -3.25 -2.98
N ILE A 76 -12.38 -2.25 -2.10
CA ILE A 76 -13.26 -2.30 -0.93
C ILE A 76 -14.34 -1.24 -1.11
N ARG A 77 -15.58 -1.67 -1.32
CA ARG A 77 -16.75 -0.77 -1.50
C ARG A 77 -16.54 0.30 -2.59
N GLY A 78 -15.90 -0.07 -3.69
CA GLY A 78 -15.63 0.84 -4.82
C GLY A 78 -14.38 1.72 -4.65
N ASN A 79 -13.68 1.63 -3.53
CA ASN A 79 -12.39 2.30 -3.32
C ASN A 79 -11.23 1.35 -3.56
N ASN A 80 -10.22 1.79 -4.30
CA ASN A 80 -8.97 1.06 -4.48
C ASN A 80 -8.13 1.17 -3.20
N PHE A 81 -7.85 0.02 -2.59
CA PHE A 81 -7.08 -0.08 -1.35
C PHE A 81 -5.78 -0.85 -1.61
N PHE A 82 -4.68 -0.29 -1.10
CA PHE A 82 -3.37 -0.91 -1.09
C PHE A 82 -2.95 -1.19 0.36
N PRO A 83 -2.49 -2.41 0.68
CA PRO A 83 -1.93 -2.71 2.00
C PRO A 83 -0.84 -1.72 2.44
N SER A 84 0.01 -1.28 1.50
CA SER A 84 1.05 -0.26 1.75
C SER A 84 0.51 1.07 2.28
N SER A 85 -0.70 1.48 1.85
CA SER A 85 -1.35 2.69 2.35
C SER A 85 -1.76 2.55 3.82
N MET A 86 -2.24 1.38 4.22
CA MET A 86 -2.50 1.09 5.64
C MET A 86 -1.20 1.02 6.44
N ASP A 87 -0.15 0.40 5.87
CA ASP A 87 1.17 0.36 6.52
C ASP A 87 1.70 1.77 6.81
N ALA A 88 1.53 2.70 5.87
CA ALA A 88 1.93 4.10 6.05
C ALA A 88 1.16 4.76 7.21
N ILE A 89 -0.14 4.52 7.33
CA ILE A 89 -0.96 5.04 8.44
C ILE A 89 -0.52 4.42 9.77
N MET A 90 -0.35 3.11 9.83
CA MET A 90 -0.01 2.42 11.09
C MET A 90 1.34 2.85 11.64
N ARG A 91 2.30 3.17 10.77
CA ARG A 91 3.62 3.68 11.16
C ARG A 91 3.61 5.07 11.80
N GLU A 92 2.50 5.81 11.70
CA GLU A 92 2.35 7.12 12.35
C GLU A 92 1.92 7.00 13.82
N PHE A 93 1.61 5.79 14.29
CA PHE A 93 1.22 5.51 15.67
C PHE A 93 2.35 4.80 16.40
N ASP A 94 3.10 5.55 17.21
CA ASP A 94 4.16 4.99 18.03
C ASP A 94 3.62 3.99 19.06
N GLU A 95 2.34 4.10 19.43
CA GLU A 95 1.66 3.22 20.39
C GLU A 95 1.32 1.84 19.82
N ILE A 96 1.53 1.58 18.53
CA ILE A 96 1.27 0.30 17.87
C ILE A 96 2.58 -0.50 17.73
N ILE A 97 2.59 -1.72 18.26
CA ILE A 97 3.73 -2.64 18.15
C ILE A 97 3.65 -3.48 16.87
N GLU A 98 2.45 -3.95 16.53
CA GLU A 98 2.20 -4.81 15.38
C GLU A 98 0.77 -4.68 14.92
N TYR A 99 0.52 -5.08 13.68
CA TYR A 99 -0.84 -5.19 13.19
C TYR A 99 -0.97 -6.27 12.11
N ARG A 100 -2.19 -6.79 11.97
CA ARG A 100 -2.60 -7.67 10.89
C ARG A 100 -3.85 -7.12 10.25
N MET A 101 -3.87 -7.09 8.93
CA MET A 101 -5.03 -6.74 8.14
C MET A 101 -5.54 -7.98 7.39
N THR A 102 -6.80 -8.31 7.60
CA THR A 102 -7.46 -9.44 6.97
C THR A 102 -8.58 -8.93 6.08
N LEU A 103 -8.50 -9.22 4.80
CA LEU A 103 -9.61 -9.02 3.88
C LEU A 103 -10.58 -10.18 4.05
N VAL A 104 -11.75 -9.90 4.59
CA VAL A 104 -12.81 -10.89 4.82
C VAL A 104 -13.88 -10.71 3.75
N THR A 105 -14.18 -11.77 3.01
CA THR A 105 -15.21 -11.76 1.96
C THR A 105 -16.44 -12.55 2.40
N GLN A 106 -17.38 -11.91 3.09
CA GLN A 106 -18.67 -12.53 3.43
C GLN A 106 -19.79 -11.98 2.54
N LYS A 107 -20.60 -12.88 1.95
CA LYS A 107 -21.80 -12.55 1.14
C LYS A 107 -21.53 -11.49 0.04
N ALA A 108 -20.39 -11.60 -0.65
CA ALA A 108 -19.97 -10.72 -1.75
C ALA A 108 -19.66 -9.25 -1.39
N MET A 109 -19.57 -8.90 -0.09
CA MET A 109 -19.08 -7.58 0.32
C MET A 109 -17.74 -7.70 1.07
N PRO A 110 -16.62 -7.29 0.44
CA PRO A 110 -15.33 -7.28 1.11
C PRO A 110 -15.35 -6.22 2.23
N HIS A 111 -14.88 -6.62 3.42
CA HIS A 111 -14.55 -5.70 4.50
C HIS A 111 -13.15 -6.00 5.03
N LEU A 112 -12.49 -4.97 5.55
CA LEU A 112 -11.14 -5.09 6.10
C LEU A 112 -11.23 -5.19 7.62
N LYS A 113 -10.75 -6.29 8.19
CA LYS A 113 -10.51 -6.43 9.63
C LYS A 113 -9.07 -6.01 9.91
N LEU A 114 -8.86 -5.12 10.87
CA LEU A 114 -7.55 -4.67 11.32
C LEU A 114 -7.37 -5.04 12.79
N GLU A 115 -6.43 -5.92 13.07
CA GLU A 115 -6.05 -6.34 14.41
C GLU A 115 -4.75 -5.62 14.80
N ILE A 116 -4.76 -4.92 15.93
CA ILE A 116 -3.67 -4.05 16.36
C ILE A 116 -3.18 -4.54 17.72
N GLU A 117 -1.87 -4.74 17.84
CA GLU A 117 -1.20 -4.88 19.12
C GLU A 117 -0.80 -3.51 19.65
N PRO A 118 -1.46 -3.00 20.69
CA PRO A 118 -1.01 -1.80 21.34
C PRO A 118 0.21 -2.10 22.22
N ARG A 119 0.98 -1.05 22.53
CA ARG A 119 2.00 -1.15 23.56
C ARG A 119 1.39 -1.38 24.95
N PRO A 120 2.12 -2.04 25.88
CA PRO A 120 1.63 -2.30 27.23
C PRO A 120 1.20 -1.06 28.00
N GLU A 121 1.72 0.12 27.68
CA GLU A 121 1.34 1.39 28.30
C GLU A 121 -0.13 1.78 27.98
N ILE A 122 -0.72 1.26 26.91
CA ILE A 122 -2.12 1.44 26.54
C ILE A 122 -2.99 0.38 27.24
N ALA A 123 -3.01 0.42 28.56
CA ALA A 123 -3.69 -0.58 29.38
C ALA A 123 -5.14 -0.20 29.73
N SER A 124 -5.42 1.08 29.97
CA SER A 124 -6.75 1.55 30.38
C SER A 124 -7.75 1.52 29.22
N ASP A 125 -9.03 1.31 29.55
CA ASP A 125 -10.09 1.28 28.54
C ASP A 125 -10.22 2.62 27.81
N ASP A 126 -10.04 3.75 28.52
CA ASP A 126 -10.05 5.08 27.91
C ASP A 126 -8.92 5.25 26.89
N ALA A 127 -7.69 4.81 27.21
CA ALA A 127 -6.55 4.90 26.29
C ALA A 127 -6.73 4.01 25.06
N LYS A 128 -7.30 2.81 25.26
CA LYS A 128 -7.65 1.89 24.17
C LYS A 128 -8.72 2.49 23.24
N GLN A 129 -9.75 3.10 23.80
CA GLN A 129 -10.81 3.76 23.03
C GLN A 129 -10.28 4.97 22.27
N ASP A 130 -9.41 5.79 22.88
CA ASP A 130 -8.76 6.91 22.19
C ASP A 130 -7.92 6.45 20.99
N LEU A 131 -7.08 5.41 21.18
CA LEU A 131 -6.28 4.84 20.11
C LEU A 131 -7.17 4.33 18.96
N LEU A 132 -8.21 3.56 19.28
CA LEU A 132 -9.18 3.08 18.28
C LEU A 132 -9.85 4.22 17.52
N ALA A 133 -10.26 5.29 18.21
CA ALA A 133 -10.89 6.44 17.60
C ALA A 133 -9.94 7.20 16.65
N ARG A 134 -8.68 7.39 17.06
CA ARG A 134 -7.64 8.04 16.25
C ARG A 134 -7.29 7.22 15.01
N VAL A 135 -7.12 5.91 15.15
CA VAL A 135 -6.86 4.99 14.02
C VAL A 135 -8.03 5.01 13.04
N ASN A 136 -9.26 4.85 13.52
CA ASN A 136 -10.45 4.87 12.66
C ASN A 136 -10.60 6.20 11.91
N ARG A 137 -10.27 7.32 12.57
CA ARG A 137 -10.28 8.65 11.94
C ARG A 137 -9.27 8.74 10.80
N GLN A 138 -8.01 8.35 11.04
CA GLN A 138 -6.96 8.37 10.01
C GLN A 138 -7.29 7.47 8.81
N ILE A 139 -7.82 6.27 9.07
CA ILE A 139 -8.27 5.36 8.01
C ILE A 139 -9.36 6.02 7.18
N LYS A 140 -10.38 6.60 7.83
CA LYS A 140 -11.48 7.26 7.13
C LYS A 140 -11.00 8.46 6.31
N ASP A 141 -10.15 9.31 6.89
CA ASP A 141 -9.69 10.55 6.25
C ASP A 141 -8.79 10.29 5.04
N ARG A 142 -7.90 9.27 5.12
CA ARG A 142 -6.92 9.00 4.05
C ARG A 142 -7.37 7.96 3.05
N LEU A 143 -8.12 6.95 3.49
CA LEU A 143 -8.52 5.82 2.64
C LEU A 143 -9.99 5.88 2.21
N GLN A 144 -10.79 6.80 2.77
CA GLN A 144 -12.19 7.04 2.38
C GLN A 144 -13.09 5.81 2.56
N PHE A 145 -12.73 4.87 3.46
CA PHE A 145 -13.57 3.76 3.89
C PHE A 145 -13.40 3.48 5.39
N GLN A 146 -14.25 2.61 5.95
CA GLN A 146 -14.15 2.17 7.34
C GLN A 146 -13.65 0.72 7.40
N ALA A 147 -12.67 0.48 8.27
CA ALA A 147 -12.19 -0.85 8.62
C ALA A 147 -12.81 -1.29 9.96
N GLU A 148 -12.91 -2.59 10.18
CA GLU A 148 -13.28 -3.18 11.46
C GLU A 148 -12.02 -3.32 12.32
N VAL A 149 -11.80 -2.38 13.22
CA VAL A 149 -10.56 -2.28 14.00
C VAL A 149 -10.72 -2.91 15.39
N HIS A 150 -9.81 -3.82 15.73
CA HIS A 150 -9.78 -4.54 17.01
C HIS A 150 -8.41 -4.44 17.65
N LEU A 151 -8.37 -4.25 18.97
CA LEU A 151 -7.15 -4.44 19.75
C LEU A 151 -7.01 -5.92 20.12
N VAL A 152 -5.83 -6.48 19.92
CA VAL A 152 -5.47 -7.83 20.32
C VAL A 152 -4.38 -7.79 21.40
N PRO A 153 -4.21 -8.84 22.21
CA PRO A 153 -3.16 -8.88 23.23
C PRO A 153 -1.76 -8.63 22.63
N THR A 154 -0.90 -7.94 23.36
CA THR A 154 0.50 -7.76 22.96
C THR A 154 1.17 -9.13 22.76
N GLU A 155 1.99 -9.26 21.72
CA GLU A 155 2.68 -10.51 21.33
C GLU A 155 1.76 -11.66 20.84
N SER A 156 0.51 -11.38 20.46
CA SER A 156 -0.42 -12.38 19.90
C SER A 156 -0.32 -12.57 18.38
N LEU A 157 0.27 -11.62 17.66
CA LEU A 157 0.44 -11.60 16.22
C LEU A 157 1.81 -12.16 15.79
N PRO A 158 1.89 -12.82 14.61
CA PRO A 158 3.15 -13.33 14.10
C PRO A 158 4.19 -12.24 13.84
N ARG A 159 5.44 -12.52 14.20
CA ARG A 159 6.60 -11.69 13.86
C ARG A 159 7.24 -12.16 12.56
N PHE A 160 7.86 -11.23 11.85
CA PHE A 160 8.54 -11.51 10.58
C PHE A 160 9.94 -10.90 10.62
N GLU A 161 10.97 -11.69 10.31
CA GLU A 161 12.36 -11.21 10.21
C GLU A 161 12.63 -10.45 8.90
N LEU A 162 11.80 -10.66 7.89
CA LEU A 162 11.92 -10.07 6.53
C LEU A 162 10.65 -9.29 6.17
N LYS A 163 10.23 -9.29 4.89
CA LYS A 163 9.01 -8.60 4.44
C LYS A 163 7.81 -9.14 5.22
N GLY A 164 7.27 -8.34 6.14
CA GLY A 164 6.13 -8.70 6.97
C GLY A 164 4.91 -9.04 6.12
N ARG A 165 4.35 -10.23 6.31
CA ARG A 165 3.08 -10.64 5.68
C ARG A 165 1.93 -10.22 6.58
N ARG A 166 1.64 -8.92 6.60
CA ARG A 166 0.55 -8.34 7.41
C ARG A 166 -0.81 -8.42 6.73
N PHE A 167 -0.85 -8.66 5.43
CA PHE A 167 -2.08 -8.77 4.66
C PHE A 167 -2.46 -10.23 4.40
N VAL A 168 -3.63 -10.62 4.89
CA VAL A 168 -4.20 -11.97 4.76
C VAL A 168 -5.53 -11.86 4.01
N ARG A 169 -5.79 -12.80 3.10
CA ARG A 169 -7.09 -12.91 2.42
C ARG A 169 -7.83 -14.13 2.97
N GLU A 170 -8.99 -13.91 3.57
CA GLU A 170 -9.90 -14.95 4.05
C GLU A 170 -11.11 -15.02 3.09
N ARG A 171 -11.30 -16.19 2.47
CA ARG A 171 -12.35 -16.45 1.48
C ARG A 171 -13.53 -17.15 2.10
#